data_AF-A0A0F9FI74-F1
#
_entry.id   AF-A0A0F9FI74-F1
#
_cell.length_a   1.000
_cell.length_b   1.000
_cell.length_c   1.000
_cell.angle_alpha   90.00
_cell.angle_beta   90.00
_cell.angle_gamma   90.00
#
_symmetry.space_group_name_H-M   'P 1'
#
loop_
_entity.id
_entity.type
_entity.pdbx_description
1 polymer ?
#
loop_
_entity_poly.entity_id
_entity_poly.type
_entity_poly.pdbx_seq_one_letter_code
_entity_poly.pdbx_strand_id
1 'polypeptide(L)' 'MARAQDIDYAAAAVKKAIVEKFSDVELQDLQVMAGDRTICVAFEGHNAEGTRDALLAAVRKATSFADLWEVLANDDKII' A
#
# COMPACT_ATOMS: atom_id res chain seq x y z
N MET A 1 -12.04 -16.13 16.75
CA MET A 1 -12.32 -15.05 15.77
C MET A 1 -11.07 -14.19 15.67
N ALA A 2 -10.23 -14.37 14.64
CA ALA A 2 -8.91 -13.72 14.52
C ALA A 2 -8.72 -12.93 13.20
N ARG A 3 -9.52 -13.22 12.17
CA ARG A 3 -9.30 -12.75 10.80
C ARG A 3 -9.32 -11.23 10.58
N ALA A 4 -10.14 -10.49 11.33
CA ALA A 4 -10.24 -9.03 11.14
C ALA A 4 -8.98 -8.30 11.65
N GLN A 5 -8.43 -8.74 12.78
CA GLN A 5 -7.24 -8.09 13.36
C GLN A 5 -5.99 -8.26 12.49
N ASP A 6 -5.88 -9.37 11.76
CA ASP A 6 -4.75 -9.63 10.88
C ASP A 6 -4.67 -8.65 9.69
N ILE A 7 -5.81 -8.26 9.12
CA ILE A 7 -5.83 -7.38 7.95
C ILE A 7 -5.63 -5.91 8.32
N ASP A 8 -6.16 -5.47 9.47
CA ASP A 8 -5.86 -4.14 10.03
C ASP A 8 -4.36 -4.00 10.36
N TYR A 9 -3.77 -5.04 10.96
CA TYR A 9 -2.32 -5.07 11.21
C TYR A 9 -1.52 -5.04 9.91
N ALA A 10 -1.97 -5.77 8.89
CA ALA A 10 -1.33 -5.76 7.58
C ALA A 10 -1.41 -4.39 6.90
N ALA A 11 -2.56 -3.71 6.97
CA ALA A 11 -2.73 -2.35 6.46
C ALA A 11 -1.80 -1.36 7.18
N ALA A 12 -1.71 -1.46 8.52
CA ALA A 12 -0.78 -0.64 9.31
C ALA A 12 0.69 -0.90 8.92
N ALA A 13 1.06 -2.16 8.69
CA ALA A 13 2.41 -2.52 8.25
C ALA A 13 2.75 -1.94 6.86
N VAL A 14 1.81 -1.98 5.92
CA VAL A 14 1.98 -1.37 4.59
C VAL A 14 2.13 0.14 4.72
N LYS A 15 1.25 0.81 5.47
CA LYS A 15 1.35 2.25 5.71
C LYS A 15 2.71 2.63 6.27
N LYS A 16 3.17 1.89 7.28
CA LYS A 16 4.48 2.11 7.90
C LYS A 16 5.62 1.94 6.88
N ALA A 17 5.59 0.88 6.07
CA ALA A 17 6.62 0.66 5.06
C ALA A 17 6.67 1.77 4.00
N ILE A 18 5.52 2.29 3.57
CA ILE A 18 5.44 3.42 2.64
C ILE A 18 6.06 4.67 3.29
N VAL A 19 5.63 5.00 4.52
CA VAL A 19 6.12 6.20 5.23
C VAL A 19 7.62 6.11 5.56
N GLU A 20 8.12 4.94 5.96
CA GLU A 20 9.54 4.75 6.24
C GLU A 20 10.39 4.84 4.97
N LYS A 21 9.91 4.33 3.84
CA LYS A 21 10.67 4.37 2.59
C LYS A 21 10.63 5.73 1.92
N PHE A 22 9.49 6.40 1.96
CA PHE A 22 9.26 7.69 1.31
C PHE A 22 9.12 8.80 2.36
N SER A 23 9.98 8.78 3.39
CA SER A 23 9.97 9.75 4.49
C SER A 23 10.24 11.20 4.06
N ASP A 24 10.77 11.37 2.84
CA ASP A 24 11.02 12.67 2.20
C ASP A 24 9.75 13.30 1.60
N VAL A 25 8.66 12.53 1.49
CA VAL A 25 7.38 12.96 0.91
C VAL A 25 6.38 13.31 2.00
N GLU A 26 5.61 14.38 1.80
CA GLU A 26 4.49 14.73 2.68
C GLU A 26 3.32 13.75 2.50
N LEU A 27 3.28 12.71 3.34
CA LEU A 27 2.26 11.66 3.31
C LEU A 27 1.09 11.92 4.27
N GLN A 28 0.79 13.19 4.55
CA GLN A 28 -0.24 13.58 5.53
C GLN A 28 -1.64 13.07 5.12
N ASP A 29 -1.92 13.06 3.81
CA ASP A 29 -3.17 12.56 3.21
C ASP A 29 -3.15 11.07 2.83
N LEU A 30 -2.09 10.33 3.19
CA LEU A 30 -1.98 8.91 2.88
C LEU A 30 -2.96 8.08 3.72
N GLN A 31 -3.95 7.53 3.04
CA GLN A 31 -4.94 6.63 3.60
C GLN A 31 -4.60 5.19 3.21
N VAL A 32 -4.50 4.32 4.21
CA VAL A 32 -4.33 2.88 4.00
C VAL A 32 -5.42 2.19 4.80
N MET A 33 -6.31 1.48 4.11
CA MET A 33 -7.49 0.87 4.68
C MET A 33 -7.47 -0.64 4.45
N ALA A 34 -7.78 -1.40 5.50
CA ALA A 34 -8.04 -2.82 5.39
C ALA A 34 -9.44 -3.05 4.78
N GLY A 35 -9.50 -3.74 3.65
CA GLY A 35 -10.75 -4.28 3.10
C GLY A 35 -11.05 -5.67 3.67
N ASP A 36 -11.95 -6.41 3.01
CA ASP A 36 -12.32 -7.78 3.41
C ASP A 36 -11.19 -8.81 3.18
N ARG A 37 -10.38 -8.63 2.12
CA ARG A 37 -9.31 -9.55 1.72
C ARG A 37 -8.05 -8.85 1.21
N THR A 38 -8.15 -7.56 0.92
CA THR A 38 -7.13 -6.72 0.30
C THR A 38 -6.95 -5.45 1.12
N ILE A 39 -5.90 -4.70 0.83
CA ILE A 39 -5.58 -3.43 1.44
C ILE A 39 -5.66 -2.38 0.33
N CYS A 40 -6.39 -1.31 0.60
CA CYS A 40 -6.52 -0.18 -0.29
C CYS A 40 -5.60 0.96 0.19
N VAL A 41 -4.80 1.50 -0.71
CA VAL A 41 -3.89 2.63 -0.51
C VAL A 41 -4.40 3.78 -1.37
N ALA A 42 -4.71 4.90 -0.73
CA ALA A 42 -5.24 6.10 -1.37
C ALA A 42 -4.41 7.32 -1.00
N PHE A 43 -4.04 8.14 -1.98
CA PHE A 43 -3.29 9.38 -1.79
C PHE A 43 -3.51 10.34 -2.97
N GLU A 44 -3.89 11.59 -2.70
CA GLU A 44 -4.01 12.66 -3.70
C GLU A 44 -4.68 12.26 -5.04
N GLY A 45 -5.75 11.45 -4.98
CA GLY A 45 -6.49 11.00 -6.17
C GLY A 45 -5.96 9.73 -6.83
N HIS A 46 -4.84 9.19 -6.35
CA HIS A 46 -4.37 7.85 -6.69
C HIS A 46 -4.92 6.83 -5.71
N ASN A 47 -5.49 5.75 -6.25
CA ASN A 47 -5.96 4.61 -5.49
C ASN A 47 -5.32 3.33 -6.04
N ALA A 48 -4.83 2.48 -5.14
CA ALA A 48 -4.30 1.16 -5.46
C ALA A 48 -4.84 0.15 -4.46
N GLU A 49 -5.18 -1.04 -4.94
CA GLU A 49 -5.63 -2.14 -4.09
C GLU A 49 -4.73 -3.35 -4.31
N GLY A 50 -4.35 -4.02 -3.22
CA GLY A 50 -3.52 -5.21 -3.31
C GLY A 50 -3.49 -6.02 -2.03
N THR A 51 -2.86 -7.19 -2.10
CA THR A 51 -2.54 -7.94 -0.87
C THR A 51 -1.38 -7.27 -0.14
N ARG A 52 -1.24 -7.55 1.16
CA ARG A 52 -0.10 -7.08 1.96
C ARG A 52 1.24 -7.31 1.26
N ASP A 53 1.47 -8.52 0.79
CA ASP A 53 2.75 -8.90 0.18
C ASP A 53 2.94 -8.23 -1.18
N ALA A 54 1.90 -8.06 -1.99
CA ALA A 54 1.98 -7.32 -3.25
C ALA A 54 2.32 -5.83 -3.01
N LEU A 55 1.64 -5.18 -2.05
CA LEU A 55 1.91 -3.79 -1.71
C LEU A 55 3.32 -3.62 -1.14
N LEU A 56 3.78 -4.51 -0.25
CA LEU A 56 5.14 -4.47 0.28
C LEU A 56 6.19 -4.74 -0.80
N ALA A 57 5.92 -5.64 -1.75
CA ALA A 57 6.78 -5.89 -2.89
C ALA A 57 6.87 -4.66 -3.80
N ALA A 58 5.74 -4.01 -4.09
CA ALA A 58 5.69 -2.77 -4.85
C ALA A 58 6.46 -1.65 -4.16
N VAL A 59 6.27 -1.46 -2.84
CA VAL A 59 7.05 -0.52 -2.04
C VAL A 59 8.54 -0.81 -2.14
N ARG A 60 8.97 -2.08 -2.07
CA ARG A 60 10.38 -2.44 -2.21
C ARG A 60 10.94 -2.19 -3.61
N LYS A 61 10.17 -2.48 -4.65
CA LYS A 61 10.55 -2.30 -6.06
C LYS A 61 10.60 -0.83 -6.46
N ALA A 62 9.71 -0.01 -5.91
CA ALA A 62 9.58 1.38 -6.26
C ALA A 62 10.83 2.19 -5.85
N THR A 63 11.35 3.02 -6.73
CA THR A 63 12.50 3.90 -6.43
C THR A 63 12.07 5.25 -5.88
N SER A 64 10.83 5.65 -6.13
CA SER A 64 10.25 6.93 -5.71
C SER A 64 8.76 6.77 -5.45
N PHE A 65 8.15 7.73 -4.74
CA PHE A 65 6.72 7.64 -4.43
C PHE A 65 5.83 7.74 -5.68
N ALA A 66 6.23 8.52 -6.69
CA ALA A 66 5.53 8.54 -7.98
C ALA A 66 5.59 7.17 -8.70
N ASP A 67 6.78 6.57 -8.73
CA ASP A 67 7.04 5.26 -9.32
C ASP A 67 6.30 4.13 -8.59
N LEU A 68 6.01 4.29 -7.29
CA LEU A 68 5.17 3.35 -6.54
C LEU A 68 3.82 3.13 -7.22
N TRP A 69 3.17 4.21 -7.66
CA TRP A 69 1.87 4.11 -8.32
C TRP A 69 1.97 3.45 -9.69
N GLU A 70 3.06 3.68 -10.42
CA GLU A 70 3.32 2.99 -11.69
C GLU A 70 3.58 1.50 -11.48
N VAL A 71 4.33 1.13 -10.44
CA VAL A 71 4.56 -0.27 -10.08
C VAL A 71 3.25 -0.93 -9.66
N LEU A 72 2.47 -0.27 -8.81
CA LEU A 72 1.16 -0.77 -8.35
C LEU A 72 0.18 -0.93 -9.52
N ALA A 73 0.15 0.02 -10.47
CA ALA A 73 -0.69 -0.06 -11.66
C ALA A 73 -0.22 -1.12 -12.67
N ASN A 74 1.09 -1.40 -12.73
CA ASN A 74 1.65 -2.43 -13.62
C ASN A 74 1.52 -3.86 -13.06
N ASP A 75 1.47 -4.03 -11.73
CA ASP A 75 1.26 -5.33 -11.06
C ASP A 75 -0.23 -5.79 -11.11
N ASP A 76 -1.15 -4.96 -11.61
CA ASP A 76 -2.58 -5.27 -11.90
C ASP A 76 -2.78 -6.42 -12.91
N LYS A 77 -1.71 -7.00 -13.46
CA LYS A 77 -1.76 -8.13 -14.41
C LYS A 77 -1.83 -9.53 -13.78
N ILE A 78 -2.03 -9.65 -12.47
CA ILE A 78 -2.18 -10.96 -11.83
C ILE A 78 -3.53 -11.05 -11.13
N ILE A 79 -4.58 -11.26 -11.93
CA ILE A 79 -5.86 -11.85 -11.50
C ILE A 79 -5.98 -13.23 -12.14
#